data_AF-A0A0U2YGT5-F1
#
_entry.id   AF-A0A0U2YGT5-F1
#
_cell.length_a   1.000
_cell.length_b   1.000
_cell.length_c   1.000
_cell.angle_alpha   90.00
_cell.angle_beta   90.00
_cell.angle_gamma   90.00
#
_symmetry.space_group_name_H-M   'P 1'
#
loop_
_entity.id
_entity.type
_entity.pdbx_description
1 polymer ?
#
loop_
_entity_poly.entity_id
_entity_poly.type
_entity_poly.pdbx_seq_one_letter_code
_entity_poly.pdbx_strand_id
1 'polypeptide(L)'
;FAFKLGAKVTAVDTSGETLKASVEPAAGGAAEALEADVVLVCIGRVPYTDGLGCKESGVALDNRGRVQIDAHFATSLKGVYAIGDVVAGPMLAHKAEDEGVAVAEILAGQAGHVNYDVIPNVVYTTPEVSAVGKTEEELKLACSACTSSAVKPAK
;
A
#
# COMPACT_ATOMS: atom_id res chain seq x y z
N PHE A 1 -16.54 -19.13 -1.90
CA PHE A 1 -16.39 -17.69 -1.59
C PHE A 1 -17.14 -16.89 -2.63
N ALA A 2 -17.82 -15.83 -2.22
CA ALA A 2 -18.48 -14.90 -3.13
C ALA A 2 -17.74 -13.56 -3.07
N PHE A 3 -17.44 -12.99 -4.23
CA PHE A 3 -16.83 -11.66 -4.34
C PHE A 3 -17.84 -10.72 -4.99
N LYS A 4 -18.08 -9.57 -4.36
CA LYS A 4 -18.84 -8.47 -4.94
C LYS A 4 -17.88 -7.32 -5.26
N LEU A 5 -17.30 -7.37 -6.46
CA LEU A 5 -16.40 -6.32 -6.97
C LEU A 5 -17.21 -5.15 -7.55
N GLY A 6 -16.58 -3.99 -7.72
CA GLY A 6 -17.28 -2.80 -8.24
C GLY A 6 -18.43 -2.35 -7.35
N ALA A 7 -18.31 -2.57 -6.04
CA ALA A 7 -19.32 -2.29 -5.04
C ALA A 7 -18.78 -1.30 -4.00
N LYS A 8 -19.65 -0.42 -3.52
CA LYS A 8 -19.35 0.56 -2.47
C LYS A 8 -20.16 0.21 -1.23
N VAL A 9 -19.48 0.05 -0.10
CA VAL A 9 -20.13 -0.08 1.21
C VAL A 9 -20.47 1.33 1.70
N THR A 10 -21.74 1.58 2.03
CA THR A 10 -22.23 2.91 2.46
C THR A 10 -22.36 3.00 3.98
N ALA A 11 -22.71 1.91 4.64
CA ALA A 11 -22.86 1.83 6.09
C ALA A 11 -22.75 0.38 6.57
N VAL A 12 -22.40 0.22 7.86
CA VAL A 12 -22.54 -1.03 8.59
C VAL A 12 -23.36 -0.74 9.84
N ASP A 13 -24.56 -1.28 9.92
CA ASP A 13 -25.43 -1.19 11.10
C ASP A 13 -25.05 -2.29 12.10
N THR A 14 -24.79 -1.88 13.35
CA THR A 14 -24.35 -2.73 14.45
C THR A 14 -25.37 -2.77 15.60
N SER A 15 -26.60 -2.26 15.39
CA SER A 15 -27.61 -2.13 16.44
C SER A 15 -28.38 -3.42 16.74
N GLY A 16 -28.35 -4.39 15.83
CA GLY A 16 -29.02 -5.68 15.96
C GLY A 16 -28.13 -6.82 16.46
N GLU A 17 -28.70 -8.02 16.53
CA GLU A 17 -27.95 -9.25 16.83
C GLU A 17 -26.98 -9.63 15.71
N THR A 18 -27.33 -9.34 14.46
CA THR A 18 -26.46 -9.48 13.29
C THR A 18 -26.06 -8.11 12.73
N LEU A 19 -24.88 -8.03 12.12
CA LEU A 19 -24.39 -6.82 11.46
C LEU A 19 -24.99 -6.72 10.06
N LYS A 20 -25.39 -5.52 9.65
CA LYS A 20 -25.96 -5.28 8.31
C LYS A 20 -25.11 -4.29 7.52
N ALA A 21 -24.38 -4.78 6.53
CA ALA A 21 -23.64 -3.95 5.59
C ALA A 21 -24.53 -3.53 4.42
N SER A 22 -24.72 -2.23 4.22
CA SER A 22 -25.39 -1.69 3.03
C SER A 22 -24.39 -1.50 1.91
N VAL A 23 -24.69 -2.07 0.75
CA VAL A 23 -23.80 -2.13 -0.41
C VAL A 23 -24.55 -1.67 -1.66
N GLU A 24 -23.93 -0.82 -2.47
CA GLU A 24 -24.47 -0.38 -3.76
C GLU A 24 -23.42 -0.52 -4.88
N PRO A 25 -23.83 -0.66 -6.16
CA PRO A 25 -22.91 -0.63 -7.28
C PRO A 25 -22.11 0.68 -7.30
N ALA A 26 -20.78 0.60 -7.47
CA ALA A 26 -19.91 1.78 -7.49
C ALA A 26 -20.23 2.74 -8.65
N ALA A 27 -20.82 2.22 -9.74
CA ALA A 27 -21.31 3.00 -10.87
C ALA A 27 -22.69 3.66 -10.63
N GLY A 28 -23.28 3.46 -9.44
CA GLY A 28 -24.65 3.86 -9.11
C GLY A 28 -25.67 2.76 -9.37
N GLY A 29 -26.69 2.67 -8.52
CA GLY A 29 -27.73 1.65 -8.61
C GLY A 29 -28.47 1.44 -7.30
N ALA A 30 -29.34 0.43 -7.25
CA ALA A 30 -30.06 0.08 -6.04
C ALA A 30 -29.11 -0.53 -4.99
N ALA A 31 -29.30 -0.13 -3.73
CA ALA A 31 -28.59 -0.71 -2.60
C ALA A 31 -29.21 -2.05 -2.19
N GLU A 32 -28.38 -2.94 -1.67
CA GLU A 32 -28.76 -4.18 -1.00
C GLU A 32 -28.17 -4.23 0.41
N ALA A 33 -28.71 -5.08 1.27
CA ALA A 33 -28.19 -5.33 2.60
C ALA A 33 -27.59 -6.74 2.68
N LEU A 34 -26.37 -6.84 3.22
CA LEU A 34 -25.71 -8.09 3.53
C LEU A 34 -25.68 -8.26 5.05
N GLU A 35 -26.18 -9.40 5.54
CA GLU A 35 -26.14 -9.73 6.96
C GLU A 35 -24.94 -10.64 7.27
N ALA A 36 -24.25 -10.37 8.37
CA ALA A 36 -23.11 -11.16 8.84
C ALA A 36 -22.94 -11.07 10.36
N ASP A 37 -22.33 -12.09 10.97
CA ASP A 37 -21.99 -12.06 12.40
C ASP A 37 -20.76 -11.16 12.67
N VAL A 38 -19.85 -11.07 11.70
CA VAL A 38 -18.59 -10.33 11.80
C VAL A 38 -18.32 -9.58 10.49
N VAL A 39 -17.88 -8.32 10.61
CA VAL A 39 -17.40 -7.50 9.49
C VAL A 39 -15.92 -7.15 9.71
N LEU A 40 -15.08 -7.51 8.74
CA LEU A 40 -13.67 -7.13 8.71
C LEU A 40 -13.48 -5.92 7.80
N VAL A 41 -12.97 -4.82 8.36
CA VAL A 41 -12.64 -3.60 7.59
C VAL A 41 -11.15 -3.59 7.25
N CYS A 42 -10.83 -3.92 6.00
CA CYS A 42 -9.46 -3.98 5.49
C CYS A 42 -9.29 -3.14 4.20
N ILE A 43 -9.66 -1.85 4.28
CA ILE A 43 -9.71 -0.92 3.12
C ILE A 43 -8.37 -0.24 2.78
N GLY A 44 -7.30 -0.60 3.49
CA GLY A 44 -5.96 -0.02 3.33
C GLY A 44 -5.38 0.50 4.64
N ARG A 45 -4.14 0.99 4.57
CA ARG A 45 -3.39 1.59 5.68
C ARG A 45 -3.08 3.05 5.35
N VAL A 46 -2.84 3.84 6.39
CA VAL A 46 -2.39 5.24 6.30
C VAL A 46 -1.15 5.43 7.18
N PRO A 47 -0.25 6.36 6.83
CA PRO A 47 0.90 6.68 7.68
C PRO A 47 0.42 7.20 9.04
N TYR A 48 1.15 6.85 10.11
CA TYR A 48 0.86 7.33 11.45
C TYR A 48 1.92 8.34 11.89
N THR A 49 1.52 9.61 12.01
CA THR A 49 2.39 10.73 12.41
C THR A 49 1.84 11.51 13.61
N ASP A 50 0.72 11.08 14.18
CA ASP A 50 0.09 11.72 15.32
C ASP A 50 1.03 11.72 16.53
N GLY A 51 1.13 12.87 17.20
CA GLY A 51 1.97 13.03 18.39
C GLY A 51 3.47 13.19 18.11
N LEU A 52 3.93 13.09 16.85
CA LEU A 52 5.36 13.28 16.52
C LEU A 52 5.80 14.76 16.47
N GLY A 53 4.86 15.70 16.51
CA GLY A 53 5.16 17.13 16.47
C GLY A 53 5.66 17.63 15.10
N CYS A 54 5.33 16.93 14.01
CA CYS A 54 5.85 17.23 12.67
C CYS A 54 5.58 18.68 12.24
N LYS A 55 4.40 19.22 12.57
CA LYS A 55 4.02 20.59 12.21
C LYS A 55 4.86 21.61 12.98
N GLU A 56 5.04 21.40 14.28
CA GLU A 56 5.78 22.27 15.19
C GLU A 56 7.28 22.25 14.88
N SER A 57 7.80 21.09 14.47
CA SER A 57 9.21 20.89 14.14
C SER A 57 9.56 21.29 12.70
N GLY A 58 8.56 21.57 11.84
CA GLY A 58 8.78 21.93 10.43
C GLY A 58 9.04 20.74 9.50
N VAL A 59 8.65 19.51 9.90
CA VAL A 59 8.66 18.32 9.05
C VAL A 59 7.46 18.36 8.11
N ALA A 60 7.72 18.41 6.81
CA ALA A 60 6.70 18.49 5.78
C ALA A 60 6.01 17.14 5.57
N LEU A 61 4.68 17.16 5.51
CA LEU A 61 3.85 16.02 5.13
C LEU A 61 3.26 16.26 3.73
N ASP A 62 3.02 15.20 2.96
CA ASP A 62 2.27 15.29 1.72
C ASP A 62 0.74 15.28 1.95
N ASN A 63 -0.03 15.37 0.87
CA ASN A 63 -1.50 15.37 0.94
C ASN A 63 -2.13 14.04 1.42
N ARG A 64 -1.31 12.99 1.60
CA ARG A 64 -1.71 11.69 2.15
C ARG A 64 -1.18 11.48 3.58
N GLY A 65 -0.60 12.51 4.20
CA GLY A 65 -0.05 12.47 5.56
C GLY A 65 1.31 11.77 5.67
N ARG A 66 1.97 11.45 4.54
CA ARG A 66 3.29 10.82 4.54
C ARG A 66 4.37 11.88 4.76
N VAL A 67 5.45 11.52 5.46
CA VAL A 67 6.62 12.38 5.60
C VAL A 67 7.30 12.53 4.24
N GLN A 68 7.50 13.77 3.81
CA GLN A 68 8.25 14.06 2.59
C GLN A 68 9.73 13.84 2.86
N ILE A 69 10.36 13.07 1.98
CA ILE A 69 11.77 12.75 2.05
C ILE A 69 12.46 12.99 0.69
N ASP A 70 13.75 13.25 0.73
CA ASP A 70 14.60 13.23 -0.46
C ASP A 70 15.12 11.82 -0.80
N ALA A 71 16.02 11.72 -1.79
CA ALA A 71 16.62 10.46 -2.21
C ALA A 71 17.51 9.78 -1.16
N HIS A 72 17.85 10.48 -0.06
CA HIS A 72 18.64 9.98 1.06
C HIS A 72 17.81 9.86 2.34
N PHE A 73 16.47 9.75 2.21
CA PHE A 73 15.53 9.61 3.32
C PHE A 73 15.44 10.82 4.25
N ALA A 74 16.07 11.95 3.90
CA ALA A 74 16.12 13.13 4.74
C ALA A 74 14.80 13.91 4.63
N THR A 75 14.28 14.36 5.77
CA THR A 75 13.08 15.21 5.83
C THR A 75 13.41 16.67 5.57
N SER A 76 12.41 17.55 5.56
CA SER A 76 12.62 19.01 5.54
C SER A 76 13.34 19.55 6.80
N LEU A 77 13.38 18.79 7.89
CA LEU A 77 14.15 19.15 9.08
C LEU A 77 15.53 18.48 9.06
N LYS A 78 16.58 19.30 9.05
CA LYS A 78 17.96 18.82 8.99
C LYS A 78 18.27 17.87 10.16
N GLY A 79 18.84 16.71 9.83
CA GLY A 79 19.20 15.68 10.81
C GLY A 79 18.05 14.75 11.19
N VAL A 80 16.86 14.95 10.62
CA VAL A 80 15.72 14.06 10.79
C VAL A 80 15.44 13.32 9.49
N TYR A 81 15.26 12.01 9.61
CA TYR A 81 15.05 11.07 8.50
C TYR A 81 13.77 10.26 8.74
N ALA A 82 13.19 9.70 7.68
CA ALA A 82 11.99 8.87 7.77
C ALA A 82 12.04 7.71 6.76
N ILE A 83 11.51 6.55 7.15
CA ILE A 83 11.53 5.29 6.37
C ILE A 83 10.24 4.50 6.57
N GLY A 84 10.05 3.47 5.76
CA GLY A 84 8.97 2.48 5.90
C GLY A 84 7.60 3.02 5.52
N ASP A 85 6.59 2.65 6.31
CA ASP A 85 5.17 2.94 6.06
C ASP A 85 4.83 4.45 6.16
N VAL A 86 5.69 5.26 6.78
CA VAL A 86 5.43 6.69 6.97
C VAL A 86 5.81 7.55 5.77
N VAL A 87 6.55 6.99 4.80
CA VAL A 87 7.02 7.68 3.58
C VAL A 87 6.38 7.10 2.32
N ALA A 88 6.73 7.63 1.14
CA ALA A 88 6.25 7.09 -0.12
C ALA A 88 6.81 5.68 -0.42
N GLY A 89 6.09 4.92 -1.25
CA GLY A 89 6.45 3.54 -1.64
C GLY A 89 5.46 2.49 -1.13
N PRO A 90 5.72 1.20 -1.41
CA PRO A 90 4.89 0.10 -0.93
C PRO A 90 5.04 -0.07 0.59
N MET A 91 3.92 -0.30 1.29
CA MET A 91 3.86 -0.50 2.75
C MET A 91 4.12 -1.96 3.09
N LEU A 92 5.39 -2.37 3.00
CA LEU A 92 5.86 -3.74 3.20
C LEU A 92 6.98 -3.76 4.24
N ALA A 93 7.04 -4.83 5.03
CA ALA A 93 8.04 -4.98 6.09
C ALA A 93 9.47 -4.96 5.55
N HIS A 94 9.79 -5.79 4.56
CA HIS A 94 11.12 -5.88 3.96
C HIS A 94 11.54 -4.58 3.24
N LYS A 95 10.58 -3.81 2.70
CA LYS A 95 10.86 -2.46 2.18
C LYS A 95 11.35 -1.53 3.28
N ALA A 96 10.68 -1.53 4.44
CA ALA A 96 11.07 -0.72 5.58
C ALA A 96 12.44 -1.14 6.16
N GLU A 97 12.73 -2.44 6.16
CA GLU A 97 14.04 -2.99 6.55
C GLU A 97 15.16 -2.49 5.64
N ASP A 98 15.00 -2.62 4.31
CA ASP A 98 15.99 -2.16 3.33
C ASP A 98 16.25 -0.66 3.44
N GLU A 99 15.19 0.15 3.60
CA GLU A 99 15.35 1.60 3.82
C GLU A 99 16.05 1.92 5.14
N GLY A 100 15.79 1.13 6.19
CA GLY A 100 16.47 1.24 7.47
C GLY A 100 17.97 0.96 7.39
N VAL A 101 18.35 -0.05 6.62
CA VAL A 101 19.76 -0.34 6.34
C VAL A 101 20.38 0.79 5.51
N ALA A 102 19.72 1.23 4.44
CA ALA A 102 20.23 2.27 3.56
C ALA A 102 20.44 3.60 4.30
N VAL A 103 19.50 4.04 5.14
CA VAL A 103 19.67 5.28 5.91
C VAL A 103 20.80 5.16 6.94
N ALA A 104 20.97 4.00 7.58
CA ALA A 104 22.06 3.76 8.51
C ALA A 104 23.43 3.82 7.81
N GLU A 105 23.55 3.23 6.62
CA GLU A 105 24.75 3.30 5.78
C GLU A 105 25.06 4.74 5.35
N ILE A 106 24.05 5.49 4.89
CA ILE A 106 24.20 6.91 4.52
C ILE A 106 24.70 7.74 5.71
N LEU A 107 24.13 7.53 6.89
CA LEU A 107 24.55 8.22 8.12
C LEU A 107 25.99 7.87 8.53
N ALA A 108 26.47 6.68 8.18
CA ALA A 108 27.85 6.26 8.37
C ALA A 108 28.81 6.72 7.25
N GLY A 109 28.34 7.49 6.28
CA GLY A 109 29.13 7.98 5.14
C GLY A 109 29.34 6.93 4.05
N GLN A 110 28.53 5.88 4.02
CA GLN A 110 28.53 4.83 3.00
C GLN A 110 27.45 5.08 1.94
N ALA A 111 27.43 4.24 0.90
CA ALA A 111 26.53 4.38 -0.25
C ALA A 111 25.27 3.53 -0.10
N GLY A 112 24.40 3.87 0.86
CA GLY A 112 23.12 3.20 1.05
C GLY A 112 22.17 3.43 -0.13
N HIS A 113 21.52 2.37 -0.61
CA HIS A 113 20.61 2.41 -1.75
C HIS A 113 19.53 1.33 -1.66
N VAL A 114 18.32 1.66 -2.14
CA VAL A 114 17.21 0.73 -2.29
C VAL A 114 16.72 0.74 -3.73
N ASN A 115 16.69 -0.42 -4.37
CA ASN A 115 16.11 -0.57 -5.70
C ASN A 115 14.64 -0.98 -5.59
N TYR A 116 13.75 0.02 -5.62
CA TYR A 116 12.31 -0.17 -5.49
C TYR A 116 11.67 -1.01 -6.60
N ASP A 117 12.30 -1.11 -7.79
CA ASP A 117 11.78 -1.93 -8.88
C ASP A 117 11.90 -3.44 -8.62
N VAL A 118 12.65 -3.84 -7.59
CA VAL A 118 12.94 -5.25 -7.29
C VAL A 118 12.47 -5.65 -5.88
N ILE A 119 11.52 -4.90 -5.31
CA ILE A 119 10.88 -5.26 -4.04
C ILE A 119 9.72 -6.23 -4.33
N PRO A 120 9.78 -7.49 -3.86
CA PRO A 120 8.72 -8.45 -4.10
C PRO A 120 7.46 -8.12 -3.29
N ASN A 121 6.30 -8.49 -3.81
CA ASN A 121 5.01 -8.46 -3.12
C ASN A 121 4.49 -9.89 -2.99
N VAL A 122 3.96 -10.26 -1.81
CA VAL A 122 3.48 -11.62 -1.52
C VAL A 122 2.08 -11.59 -0.91
N VAL A 123 1.20 -12.46 -1.40
CA VAL A 123 -0.11 -12.76 -0.83
C VAL A 123 -0.13 -14.21 -0.37
N TYR A 124 -0.25 -14.41 0.94
CA TYR A 124 -0.12 -15.70 1.62
C TYR A 124 -1.41 -16.55 1.61
N THR A 125 -2.12 -16.59 0.47
CA THR A 125 -3.25 -17.50 0.27
C THR A 125 -2.78 -18.90 -0.11
N THR A 126 -3.71 -19.84 -0.30
CA THR A 126 -3.41 -21.14 -0.94
C THR A 126 -4.25 -21.27 -2.22
N PRO A 127 -3.64 -21.24 -3.42
CA PRO A 127 -2.21 -21.08 -3.70
C PRO A 127 -1.66 -19.69 -3.32
N GLU A 128 -0.36 -19.63 -3.04
CA GLU A 128 0.35 -18.37 -2.80
C GLU A 128 0.49 -17.58 -4.10
N VAL A 129 0.56 -16.25 -3.98
CA VAL A 129 0.80 -15.36 -5.12
C VAL A 129 1.96 -14.43 -4.79
N SER A 130 2.94 -14.33 -5.68
CA SER A 130 4.07 -13.41 -5.54
C SER A 130 4.39 -12.72 -6.86
N ALA A 131 4.83 -11.47 -6.81
CA ALA A 131 5.28 -10.71 -7.99
C ALA A 131 6.46 -9.79 -7.64
N VAL A 132 7.28 -9.50 -8.65
CA VAL A 132 8.39 -8.54 -8.58
C VAL A 132 8.57 -7.90 -9.96
N GLY A 133 9.03 -6.65 -10.01
CA GLY A 133 9.18 -5.92 -11.27
C GLY A 133 7.87 -5.30 -11.76
N LYS A 134 7.83 -5.00 -13.07
CA LYS A 134 6.71 -4.29 -13.70
C LYS A 134 5.55 -5.24 -14.04
N THR A 135 4.33 -4.73 -13.96
CA THR A 135 3.15 -5.44 -14.47
C THR A 135 3.06 -5.34 -16.00
N GLU A 136 2.29 -6.23 -16.63
CA GLU A 136 2.02 -6.16 -18.07
C GLU A 136 1.34 -4.82 -18.45
N GLU A 137 0.48 -4.30 -17.57
CA GLU A 137 -0.22 -3.02 -17.78
C GLU A 137 0.75 -1.83 -17.76
N GLU A 138 1.69 -1.82 -16.81
CA GLU A 138 2.75 -0.80 -16.73
C GLU A 138 3.62 -0.81 -17.99
N LEU A 139 3.98 -1.98 -18.49
CA LEU A 139 4.81 -2.10 -19.72
C LEU A 139 4.06 -1.66 -20.97
N LYS A 140 2.77 -1.99 -21.08
CA LYS A 140 1.91 -1.52 -22.18
C LYS A 140 1.79 0.01 -22.17
N LEU A 141 1.59 0.61 -21.00
CA LEU A 141 1.53 2.06 -20.84
C LEU A 141 2.88 2.74 -21.17
N ALA A 142 3.99 2.08 -20.83
CA ALA A 142 5.33 2.56 -21.14
C ALA A 142 5.75 2.39 -22.62
N CYS A 143 4.84 2.01 -23.52
CA CYS A 143 5.10 1.78 -24.96
C CYS A 143 6.29 0.82 -25.21
N SER A 144 6.47 -0.17 -24.34
CA SER A 144 7.49 -1.21 -24.50
C SER A 144 6.87 -2.39 -25.24
N ALA A 145 7.43 -2.75 -26.40
CA ALA A 145 6.92 -3.86 -27.22
C ALA A 145 7.12 -5.21 -26.50
N CYS A 146 6.08 -5.73 -25.82
CA CYS A 146 6.08 -7.09 -25.27
C CYS A 146 5.01 -7.95 -25.95
N THR A 147 5.45 -8.97 -26.69
CA THR A 147 4.64 -10.10 -27.12
C THR A 147 4.42 -11.03 -25.94
N SER A 148 3.19 -11.15 -25.42
CA SER A 148 2.89 -12.12 -24.38
C SER A 148 2.87 -13.53 -25.00
N SER A 149 3.74 -14.41 -24.52
CA SER A 149 3.61 -15.86 -24.72
C SER A 149 3.05 -16.45 -23.43
N ALA A 150 1.75 -16.70 -23.41
CA ALA A 150 1.11 -17.38 -22.30
C ALA A 150 1.64 -18.83 -22.22
N VAL A 151 2.32 -19.16 -21.13
CA VAL A 151 2.62 -20.56 -20.79
C VAL A 151 1.28 -21.23 -20.44
N LYS A 152 0.82 -22.13 -21.32
CA LYS A 152 -0.37 -22.94 -21.05
C LYS A 152 -0.13 -23.79 -19.79
N PRO A 153 -1.11 -23.88 -18.87
CA PRO A 153 -0.99 -24.79 -17.74
C PRO A 153 -0.83 -26.23 -18.26
N ALA A 154 0.14 -26.94 -17.68
CA ALA A 154 0.31 -28.37 -17.92
C ALA A 154 -0.95 -29.11 -17.45
N LYS A 155 -1.40 -30.06 -18.29
CA LYS A 155 -2.53 -30.95 -18.01
C LYS A 155 -2.30 -31.81 -16.78
#